data_AF-K0S7I3-F1
#
_entry.id   AF-K0S7I3-F1
#
_cell.length_a   1.000
_cell.length_b   1.000
_cell.length_c   1.000
_cell.angle_alpha   90.00
_cell.angle_beta   90.00
_cell.angle_gamma   90.00
#
_symmetry.space_group_name_H-M   'P 1'
#
loop_
_entity.id
_entity.type
_entity.pdbx_description
1 polymer ?
#
loop_
_entity_poly.entity_id
_entity_poly.type
_entity_poly.pdbx_seq_one_letter_code
_entity_poly.pdbx_strand_id
1 'polypeptide(L)'
;MSPSASPTLAPSGSPTSRPSQPPRTDDNFFEFVGMGRCLDSGGLDYIDAIVEPRAMGRRRLGETQTATTLGSAEGTALDEELTTRKLNTSPLPLYASKVRIQHNGEGEINIMEVEVYSGGNNVALQSNGGTAELSSTHSSSNSNFHLAASTAIDGDTSNGYKFAHSNLEDGAYLEIDLGQVYNIESVRIFNRPGFEDRLSDSTVTLRSPSDEVLYTYEIGDASSLSTIDISASDFDPTSPSKSPSTSPSKSPTLSPSVSVGFL
;
A
#
# COMPACT_ATOMS: atom_id res chain seq x y z
N MET A 1 19.32 -23.85 -49.62
CA MET A 1 20.47 -23.65 -48.70
C MET A 1 19.95 -22.85 -47.53
N SER A 2 19.75 -23.49 -46.38
CA SER A 2 19.27 -22.84 -45.16
C SER A 2 20.44 -22.78 -44.16
N PRO A 3 20.74 -21.63 -43.52
CA PRO A 3 21.74 -21.62 -42.47
C PRO A 3 21.11 -22.09 -41.16
N SER A 4 21.63 -23.21 -40.66
CA SER A 4 21.52 -23.66 -39.28
C SER A 4 22.69 -23.08 -38.49
N ALA A 5 22.40 -22.33 -37.42
CA ALA A 5 23.36 -22.07 -36.37
C ALA A 5 22.62 -21.72 -35.07
N SER A 6 22.45 -22.72 -34.21
CA SER A 6 22.12 -22.50 -32.80
C SER A 6 23.36 -21.93 -32.08
N PRO A 7 23.22 -20.95 -31.18
CA PRO A 7 24.36 -20.43 -30.43
C PRO A 7 24.93 -21.52 -29.51
N THR A 8 26.24 -21.71 -29.64
CA THR A 8 27.06 -22.67 -28.90
C THR A 8 27.62 -21.98 -27.66
N LEU A 9 27.59 -22.71 -26.54
CA LEU A 9 28.41 -22.64 -25.32
C LEU A 9 27.63 -22.35 -24.04
N ALA A 10 27.34 -23.42 -23.29
CA ALA A 10 27.06 -23.36 -21.87
C ALA A 10 28.36 -23.03 -21.09
N PRO A 11 28.30 -22.30 -19.96
CA PRO A 11 29.48 -22.03 -19.14
C PRO A 11 30.08 -23.34 -18.60
N SER A 12 31.39 -23.55 -18.75
CA SER A 12 32.08 -24.77 -18.28
C SER A 12 32.59 -24.70 -16.83
N GLY A 13 31.98 -23.86 -15.99
CA GLY A 13 32.38 -23.70 -14.59
C GLY A 13 31.39 -24.37 -13.65
N SER A 14 31.84 -25.34 -12.87
CA SER A 14 31.10 -25.83 -11.71
C SER A 14 30.94 -24.70 -10.68
N PRO A 15 29.74 -24.45 -10.12
CA PRO A 15 29.54 -23.37 -9.16
C PRO A 15 30.42 -23.60 -7.94
N THR A 16 31.25 -22.60 -7.63
CA THR A 16 32.15 -22.65 -6.48
C THR A 16 31.38 -22.21 -5.23
N SER A 17 31.45 -23.05 -4.19
CA SER A 17 30.90 -22.91 -2.84
C SER A 17 29.39 -22.65 -2.72
N ARG A 18 28.68 -23.72 -2.32
CA ARG A 18 27.33 -23.75 -1.78
C ARG A 18 27.27 -23.01 -0.43
N PRO A 19 26.54 -21.90 -0.29
CA PRO A 19 26.09 -21.43 1.02
C PRO A 19 25.17 -22.48 1.62
N SER A 20 25.29 -22.77 2.91
CA SER A 20 24.65 -23.92 3.55
C SER A 20 23.12 -23.84 3.69
N GLN A 21 22.47 -22.75 3.25
CA GLN A 21 21.00 -22.68 3.23
C GLN A 21 20.52 -21.56 2.28
N PRO A 22 19.53 -21.82 1.41
CA PRO A 22 18.87 -20.74 0.68
C PRO A 22 18.10 -19.84 1.66
N PRO A 23 18.00 -18.52 1.41
CA PRO A 23 17.10 -17.65 2.16
C PRO A 23 15.68 -18.17 1.99
N ARG A 24 14.98 -18.42 3.09
CA ARG A 24 13.57 -18.82 3.08
C ARG A 24 12.73 -17.54 3.08
N THR A 25 11.88 -17.39 2.08
CA THR A 25 10.75 -16.45 2.12
C THR A 25 9.68 -17.08 3.01
N ASP A 26 9.14 -16.32 3.95
CA ASP A 26 8.36 -16.85 5.08
C ASP A 26 7.06 -17.59 4.68
N ASP A 27 6.58 -17.44 3.44
CA ASP A 27 5.27 -17.98 3.04
C ASP A 27 5.30 -19.18 2.08
N ASN A 28 6.46 -19.72 1.71
CA ASN A 28 6.61 -20.96 0.91
C ASN A 28 5.81 -21.00 -0.43
N PHE A 29 5.24 -19.86 -0.84
CA PHE A 29 4.40 -19.72 -2.03
C PHE A 29 5.26 -19.73 -3.29
N PHE A 30 6.52 -19.35 -3.17
CA PHE A 30 7.48 -19.38 -4.26
C PHE A 30 8.68 -20.27 -3.88
N GLU A 31 9.15 -21.07 -4.83
CA GLU A 31 10.36 -21.87 -4.74
C GLU A 31 11.53 -21.07 -5.30
N PHE A 32 12.59 -20.95 -4.51
CA PHE A 32 13.84 -20.37 -4.98
C PHE A 32 14.43 -21.24 -6.09
N VAL A 33 14.49 -20.68 -7.29
CA VAL A 33 15.05 -21.34 -8.48
C VAL A 33 16.54 -21.07 -8.59
N GLY A 34 16.99 -19.87 -8.22
CA GLY A 34 18.40 -19.49 -8.30
C GLY A 34 18.61 -17.98 -8.17
N MET A 35 19.87 -17.55 -8.20
CA MET A 35 20.21 -16.13 -8.31
C MET A 35 20.32 -15.74 -9.79
N GLY A 36 19.58 -14.73 -10.22
CA GLY A 36 19.63 -14.14 -11.56
C GLY A 36 20.46 -12.87 -11.59
N ARG A 37 21.08 -12.56 -12.73
CA ARG A 37 21.63 -11.23 -13.00
C ARG A 37 20.55 -10.38 -13.65
N CYS A 38 20.27 -9.24 -13.04
CA CYS A 38 19.31 -8.26 -13.52
C CYS A 38 20.06 -6.97 -13.86
N LEU A 39 19.63 -6.28 -14.91
CA LEU A 39 20.03 -4.91 -15.17
C LEU A 39 18.93 -3.98 -14.66
N ASP A 40 19.31 -2.95 -13.92
CA ASP A 40 18.38 -1.87 -13.61
C ASP A 40 18.18 -0.95 -14.83
N SER A 41 17.26 0.02 -14.70
CA SER A 41 16.98 1.01 -15.74
C SER A 41 18.15 1.95 -16.03
N GLY A 42 19.17 1.99 -15.17
CA GLY A 42 20.44 2.69 -15.35
C GLY A 42 21.54 1.86 -16.00
N GLY A 43 21.28 0.58 -16.27
CA GLY A 43 22.25 -0.34 -16.87
C GLY A 43 23.25 -0.95 -15.88
N LEU A 44 22.99 -0.88 -14.57
CA LEU A 44 23.84 -1.49 -13.55
C LEU A 44 23.41 -2.94 -13.29
N ASP A 45 24.40 -3.83 -13.31
CA ASP A 45 24.22 -5.24 -12.99
C ASP A 45 24.04 -5.43 -11.47
N TYR A 46 22.96 -6.10 -11.09
CA TYR A 46 22.77 -6.59 -9.73
C TYR A 46 22.31 -8.06 -9.74
N ILE A 47 22.45 -8.73 -8.59
CA ILE A 47 22.05 -10.13 -8.43
C ILE A 47 20.78 -10.18 -7.60
N ASP A 48 19.74 -10.81 -8.14
CA ASP A 48 18.44 -10.95 -7.48
C ASP A 48 17.99 -12.41 -7.39
N ALA A 49 17.05 -12.70 -6.50
CA ALA A 49 16.47 -14.03 -6.36
C ALA A 49 15.40 -14.28 -7.43
N ILE A 50 15.57 -15.36 -8.20
CA ILE A 50 14.53 -15.89 -9.09
C ILE A 50 13.68 -16.88 -8.30
N VAL A 51 12.38 -16.64 -8.27
CA VAL A 51 11.42 -17.48 -7.54
C VAL A 51 10.26 -17.90 -8.46
N GLU A 52 9.77 -19.13 -8.32
CA GLU A 52 8.64 -19.69 -9.09
C GLU A 52 7.49 -20.10 -8.18
N PRO A 53 6.20 -19.85 -8.51
CA PRO A 53 5.09 -20.20 -7.63
C PRO A 53 4.95 -21.71 -7.45
N ARG A 54 4.93 -22.18 -6.19
CA ARG A 54 4.67 -23.57 -5.83
C ARG A 54 3.18 -23.90 -5.96
N ALA A 55 2.88 -25.04 -6.57
CA ALA A 55 1.54 -25.62 -6.55
C ALA A 55 1.14 -25.94 -5.08
N MET A 56 0.09 -25.29 -4.57
CA MET A 56 -0.30 -25.34 -3.16
C MET A 56 -0.63 -26.75 -2.63
N GLY A 57 0.10 -27.18 -1.61
CA GLY A 57 -0.22 -28.30 -0.72
C GLY A 57 -0.45 -27.83 0.72
N ARG A 58 -1.68 -28.05 1.21
CA ARG A 58 -2.25 -27.66 2.52
C ARG A 58 -1.37 -27.89 3.78
N ARG A 59 -1.22 -26.85 4.62
CA ARG A 59 -1.49 -26.73 6.10
C ARG A 59 -0.38 -26.17 7.04
N ARG A 60 -0.79 -25.09 7.74
CA ARG A 60 -0.84 -24.76 9.20
C ARG A 60 0.43 -24.47 10.06
N LEU A 61 0.37 -23.25 10.62
CA LEU A 61 0.63 -22.75 11.99
C LEU A 61 2.04 -22.89 12.60
N GLY A 62 2.63 -21.74 12.97
CA GLY A 62 3.43 -21.60 14.18
C GLY A 62 4.61 -20.63 14.09
N GLU A 63 4.43 -19.48 14.74
CA GLU A 63 5.46 -18.75 15.53
C GLU A 63 6.53 -17.88 14.83
N THR A 64 6.34 -16.58 15.04
CA THR A 64 7.30 -15.46 15.17
C THR A 64 8.66 -15.81 15.80
N GLN A 65 9.77 -15.31 15.23
CA GLN A 65 10.70 -14.37 15.90
C GLN A 65 11.98 -14.00 15.11
N THR A 66 12.13 -12.69 14.89
CA THR A 66 13.30 -11.79 15.12
C THR A 66 14.73 -12.15 14.65
N ALA A 67 15.33 -11.15 13.99
CA ALA A 67 16.69 -11.08 13.47
C ALA A 67 17.79 -10.87 14.55
N THR A 68 19.03 -11.29 14.27
CA THR A 68 20.28 -10.91 14.99
C THR A 68 21.51 -11.22 14.09
N THR A 69 22.11 -10.20 13.44
CA THR A 69 23.40 -9.53 13.72
C THR A 69 24.63 -10.08 12.98
N LEU A 70 25.27 -9.21 12.19
CA LEU A 70 26.58 -9.38 11.54
C LEU A 70 27.68 -8.69 12.36
N GLY A 71 28.86 -9.34 12.39
CA GLY A 71 29.99 -9.02 13.25
C GLY A 71 30.92 -7.89 12.78
N SER A 72 31.74 -7.49 13.75
CA SER A 72 32.66 -6.35 13.83
C SER A 72 33.93 -6.47 12.97
N ALA A 73 34.39 -5.34 12.43
CA ALA A 73 35.79 -5.09 12.11
C ALA A 73 36.13 -3.62 12.40
N GLU A 74 37.10 -3.40 13.30
CA GLU A 74 37.66 -2.09 13.66
C GLU A 74 38.71 -1.62 12.64
N GLY A 75 38.86 -0.31 12.45
CA GLY A 75 40.11 0.24 11.89
C GLY A 75 40.06 1.57 11.15
N THR A 76 39.68 2.64 11.85
CA THR A 76 40.19 4.03 11.69
C THR A 76 39.95 4.84 10.41
N ALA A 77 39.40 6.04 10.64
CA ALA A 77 39.39 7.25 9.80
C ALA A 77 38.28 7.36 8.73
N LEU A 78 37.01 7.54 9.14
CA LEU A 78 35.93 8.04 8.27
C LEU A 78 34.86 8.81 9.08
N ASP A 79 35.25 9.76 9.92
CA ASP A 79 34.29 10.36 10.87
C ASP A 79 33.55 11.60 10.33
N GLU A 80 33.78 12.04 9.08
CA GLU A 80 33.03 13.17 8.49
C GLU A 80 32.43 12.94 7.09
N GLU A 81 32.60 11.77 6.47
CA GLU A 81 32.03 11.47 5.13
C GLU A 81 31.02 10.31 5.14
N LEU A 82 30.39 10.05 6.28
CA LEU A 82 29.32 9.04 6.41
C LEU A 82 27.99 9.62 6.93
N THR A 83 27.87 10.95 7.01
CA THR A 83 26.62 11.63 7.40
C THR A 83 25.84 12.18 6.20
N THR A 84 26.38 12.09 4.98
CA THR A 84 25.76 12.65 3.77
C THR A 84 25.46 11.63 2.67
N ARG A 85 25.74 10.34 2.90
CA ARG A 85 25.05 9.29 2.14
C ARG A 85 23.67 9.10 2.74
N LYS A 86 22.79 10.06 2.45
CA LYS A 86 21.36 9.83 2.33
C LYS A 86 21.25 8.51 1.57
N LEU A 87 20.90 7.44 2.27
CA LEU A 87 20.64 6.14 1.67
C LEU A 87 19.58 6.41 0.61
N ASN A 88 20.03 6.49 -0.64
CA ASN A 88 19.18 6.67 -1.80
C ASN A 88 18.60 5.27 -2.08
N THR A 89 17.90 4.73 -1.08
CA THR A 89 17.15 3.50 -1.21
C THR A 89 16.04 3.81 -2.18
N SER A 90 16.18 3.27 -3.40
CA SER A 90 15.05 3.18 -4.32
C SER A 90 13.86 2.61 -3.54
N PRO A 91 12.67 3.22 -3.62
CA PRO A 91 11.50 2.69 -2.92
C PRO A 91 11.31 1.22 -3.32
N LEU A 92 11.03 0.38 -2.32
CA LEU A 92 10.71 -1.03 -2.56
C LEU A 92 9.54 -1.10 -3.56
N PRO A 93 9.60 -1.97 -4.58
CA PRO A 93 8.48 -2.11 -5.50
C PRO A 93 7.26 -2.63 -4.75
N LEU A 94 6.13 -1.91 -4.85
CA LEU A 94 4.87 -2.26 -4.19
C LEU A 94 3.91 -2.88 -5.20
N TYR A 95 3.94 -4.19 -5.35
CA TYR A 95 3.05 -4.88 -6.29
C TYR A 95 1.66 -5.09 -5.68
N ALA A 96 0.63 -4.47 -6.25
CA ALA A 96 -0.75 -4.61 -5.82
C ALA A 96 -1.73 -4.53 -6.99
N SER A 97 -2.92 -5.11 -6.83
CA SER A 97 -4.01 -5.01 -7.82
C SER A 97 -5.22 -4.24 -7.31
N LYS A 98 -5.31 -3.98 -6.01
CA LYS A 98 -6.43 -3.24 -5.43
C LYS A 98 -5.95 -2.24 -4.39
N VAL A 99 -6.72 -1.17 -4.25
CA VAL A 99 -6.59 -0.17 -3.19
C VAL A 99 -7.91 -0.11 -2.44
N ARG A 100 -7.89 -0.25 -1.12
CA ARG A 100 -9.09 -0.08 -0.29
C ARG A 100 -8.86 0.99 0.76
N ILE A 101 -9.78 1.95 0.82
CA ILE A 101 -9.89 2.95 1.88
C ILE A 101 -11.05 2.51 2.77
N GLN A 102 -10.81 2.29 4.06
CA GLN A 102 -11.79 1.71 4.97
C GLN A 102 -11.73 2.38 6.34
N HIS A 103 -12.89 2.70 6.91
CA HIS A 103 -13.00 3.15 8.30
C HIS A 103 -12.64 2.03 9.28
N ASN A 104 -11.92 2.38 10.35
CA ASN A 104 -11.56 1.42 11.41
C ASN A 104 -12.72 1.14 12.40
N GLY A 105 -13.80 1.90 12.30
CA GLY A 105 -15.04 1.74 13.06
C GLY A 105 -16.24 2.31 12.32
N GLU A 106 -17.19 2.90 13.05
CA GLU A 106 -18.36 3.57 12.46
C GLU A 106 -17.95 4.87 11.76
N GLY A 107 -18.24 4.96 10.47
CA GLY A 107 -17.91 6.11 9.65
C GLY A 107 -18.62 6.08 8.29
N GLU A 108 -18.35 7.09 7.47
CA GLU A 108 -18.85 7.16 6.10
C GLU A 108 -17.70 7.51 5.15
N ILE A 109 -17.71 6.92 3.96
CA ILE A 109 -16.80 7.30 2.88
C ILE A 109 -17.42 8.47 2.12
N ASN A 110 -16.64 9.51 1.85
CA ASN A 110 -17.00 10.69 1.06
C ASN A 110 -15.79 11.19 0.27
N ILE A 111 -15.35 10.42 -0.73
CA ILE A 111 -14.11 10.68 -1.48
C ILE A 111 -14.45 11.24 -2.85
N MET A 112 -13.80 12.35 -3.23
CA MET A 112 -13.99 12.94 -4.56
C MET A 112 -13.31 12.12 -5.65
N GLU A 113 -12.05 11.78 -5.46
CA GLU A 113 -11.24 11.07 -6.45
C GLU A 113 -10.11 10.33 -5.75
N VAL A 114 -9.72 9.20 -6.30
CA VAL A 114 -8.52 8.44 -5.92
C VAL A 114 -7.68 8.22 -7.17
N GLU A 115 -6.46 8.73 -7.13
CA GLU A 115 -5.45 8.48 -8.14
C GLU A 115 -4.45 7.46 -7.62
N VAL A 116 -4.15 6.45 -8.44
CA VAL A 116 -3.13 5.44 -8.13
C VAL A 116 -2.08 5.50 -9.22
N TYR A 117 -0.85 5.85 -8.88
CA TYR A 117 0.20 6.07 -9.87
C TYR A 117 1.12 4.86 -10.03
N SER A 118 1.39 4.50 -11.28
CA SER A 118 2.40 3.51 -11.67
C SER A 118 3.05 3.95 -12.99
N GLY A 119 4.38 4.01 -13.04
CA GLY A 119 5.11 4.53 -14.19
C GLY A 119 4.71 5.97 -14.55
N GLY A 120 4.36 6.80 -13.57
CA GLY A 120 3.88 8.17 -13.77
C GLY A 120 2.46 8.32 -14.34
N ASN A 121 1.70 7.23 -14.49
CA ASN A 121 0.32 7.27 -15.01
C ASN A 121 -0.68 6.92 -13.90
N ASN A 122 -1.83 7.61 -13.87
CA ASN A 122 -2.95 7.21 -13.00
C ASN A 122 -3.61 5.94 -13.55
N VAL A 123 -3.35 4.79 -12.94
CA VAL A 123 -3.86 3.48 -13.37
C VAL A 123 -5.24 3.13 -12.81
N ALA A 124 -5.78 3.94 -11.89
CA ALA A 124 -7.10 3.69 -11.29
C ALA A 124 -8.28 4.09 -12.19
N LEU A 125 -8.05 4.97 -13.18
CA LEU A 125 -9.11 5.52 -14.02
C LEU A 125 -9.98 4.45 -14.67
N GLN A 126 -11.29 4.72 -14.77
CA GLN A 126 -12.22 3.86 -15.50
C GLN A 126 -11.79 3.63 -16.96
N SER A 127 -11.19 4.65 -17.60
CA SER A 127 -10.66 4.54 -18.96
C SER A 127 -9.47 3.58 -19.09
N ASN A 128 -8.82 3.25 -17.97
CA ASN A 128 -7.69 2.33 -17.88
C ASN A 128 -8.14 0.93 -17.41
N GLY A 129 -9.45 0.69 -17.29
CA GLY A 129 -10.03 -0.59 -16.86
C GLY A 129 -10.25 -0.70 -15.35
N GLY A 130 -10.01 0.36 -14.59
CA GLY A 130 -10.29 0.39 -13.16
C GLY A 130 -11.79 0.32 -12.86
N THR A 131 -12.13 -0.34 -11.75
CA THR A 131 -13.50 -0.39 -11.23
C THR A 131 -13.50 -0.02 -9.75
N ALA A 132 -14.62 0.51 -9.26
CA ALA A 132 -14.76 0.92 -7.87
C ALA A 132 -16.06 0.37 -7.26
N GLU A 133 -15.98 -0.01 -5.99
CA GLU A 133 -17.09 -0.54 -5.19
C GLU A 133 -17.12 0.14 -3.82
N LEU A 134 -18.31 0.55 -3.38
CA LEU A 134 -18.54 1.00 -2.01
C LEU A 134 -19.23 -0.11 -1.22
N SER A 135 -18.96 -0.19 0.08
CA SER A 135 -19.70 -1.05 1.03
C SER A 135 -21.21 -0.84 0.96
N SER A 136 -21.63 0.42 0.77
CA SER A 136 -23.00 0.82 0.51
C SER A 136 -23.01 2.12 -0.30
N THR A 137 -24.14 2.48 -0.92
CA THR A 137 -24.27 3.76 -1.64
C THR A 137 -25.33 4.62 -0.96
N HIS A 138 -24.94 5.85 -0.59
CA HIS A 138 -25.86 6.81 0.00
C HIS A 138 -26.85 7.33 -1.03
N SER A 139 -28.11 7.49 -0.61
CA SER A 139 -29.16 8.08 -1.43
C SER A 139 -29.41 9.52 -0.98
N SER A 140 -29.29 10.47 -1.90
CA SER A 140 -29.60 11.88 -1.64
C SER A 140 -30.89 12.30 -2.34
N SER A 141 -31.67 13.15 -1.67
CA SER A 141 -32.83 13.82 -2.28
C SER A 141 -32.42 14.97 -3.22
N ASN A 142 -31.16 15.41 -3.17
CA ASN A 142 -30.62 16.40 -4.09
C ASN A 142 -30.13 15.71 -5.36
N SER A 143 -30.87 15.89 -6.46
CA SER A 143 -30.59 15.26 -7.76
C SER A 143 -29.31 15.75 -8.44
N ASN A 144 -28.64 16.79 -7.92
CA ASN A 144 -27.35 17.24 -8.46
C ASN A 144 -26.19 16.36 -7.97
N PHE A 145 -26.38 15.58 -6.89
CA PHE A 145 -25.32 14.73 -6.37
C PHE A 145 -25.20 13.42 -7.15
N HIS A 146 -23.97 13.08 -7.52
CA HIS A 146 -23.60 11.82 -8.12
C HIS A 146 -22.72 11.06 -7.13
N LEU A 147 -23.30 10.05 -6.47
CA LEU A 147 -22.73 9.43 -5.27
C LEU A 147 -22.16 8.02 -5.47
N ALA A 148 -22.15 7.54 -6.71
CA ALA A 148 -21.72 6.18 -7.04
C ALA A 148 -20.21 6.00 -6.82
N ALA A 149 -19.79 4.78 -6.48
CA ALA A 149 -18.38 4.43 -6.28
C ALA A 149 -17.48 4.83 -7.46
N SER A 150 -17.99 4.69 -8.70
CA SER A 150 -17.27 5.03 -9.93
C SER A 150 -16.84 6.49 -10.02
N THR A 151 -17.51 7.40 -9.30
CA THR A 151 -17.14 8.82 -9.30
C THR A 151 -15.80 9.08 -8.64
N ALA A 152 -15.29 8.17 -7.82
CA ALA A 152 -13.97 8.30 -7.21
C ALA A 152 -12.80 7.89 -8.12
N ILE A 153 -13.05 7.49 -9.36
CA ILE A 153 -12.01 7.11 -10.34
C ILE A 153 -12.35 7.63 -11.74
N ASP A 154 -13.11 8.72 -11.83
CA ASP A 154 -13.62 9.25 -13.10
C ASP A 154 -12.74 10.37 -13.69
N GLY A 155 -11.70 10.79 -12.96
CA GLY A 155 -10.74 11.81 -13.35
C GLY A 155 -11.19 13.25 -13.07
N ASP A 156 -12.34 13.48 -12.42
CA ASP A 156 -12.85 14.82 -12.10
C ASP A 156 -12.62 15.19 -10.63
N THR A 157 -11.48 15.85 -10.37
CA THR A 157 -11.12 16.35 -9.03
C THR A 157 -11.77 17.70 -8.70
N SER A 158 -12.57 18.27 -9.60
CA SER A 158 -13.01 19.67 -9.52
C SER A 158 -14.48 19.85 -9.15
N ASN A 159 -15.31 18.83 -9.41
CA ASN A 159 -16.75 18.92 -9.25
C ASN A 159 -17.20 18.42 -7.87
N GLY A 160 -17.41 19.34 -6.93
CA GLY A 160 -17.87 19.02 -5.56
C GLY A 160 -19.26 18.39 -5.44
N TYR A 161 -19.98 18.15 -6.55
CA TYR A 161 -21.23 17.38 -6.58
C TYR A 161 -21.04 15.91 -6.99
N LYS A 162 -19.82 15.51 -7.38
CA LYS A 162 -19.46 14.14 -7.75
C LYS A 162 -18.44 13.63 -6.73
N PHE A 163 -18.80 12.59 -5.98
CA PHE A 163 -17.94 11.96 -5.00
C PHE A 163 -18.56 10.62 -4.58
N ALA A 164 -17.75 9.60 -4.34
CA ALA A 164 -18.22 8.33 -3.83
C ALA A 164 -18.71 8.52 -2.39
N HIS A 165 -19.96 8.15 -2.10
CA HIS A 165 -20.54 8.32 -0.77
C HIS A 165 -21.22 7.06 -0.25
N SER A 166 -20.74 6.50 0.86
CA SER A 166 -21.38 5.38 1.56
C SER A 166 -22.43 5.86 2.56
N ASN A 167 -23.23 4.96 3.12
CA ASN A 167 -23.96 5.28 4.35
C ASN A 167 -22.99 5.35 5.54
N LEU A 168 -23.47 5.90 6.65
CA LEU A 168 -22.81 5.76 7.96
C LEU A 168 -22.96 4.31 8.41
N GLU A 169 -21.84 3.60 8.51
CA GLU A 169 -21.79 2.18 8.89
C GLU A 169 -20.43 1.79 9.47
N ASP A 170 -20.42 0.71 10.25
CA ASP A 170 -19.18 0.15 10.79
C ASP A 170 -18.34 -0.48 9.67
N GLY A 171 -17.08 -0.05 9.55
CA GLY A 171 -16.16 -0.56 8.54
C GLY A 171 -16.50 -0.14 7.11
N ALA A 172 -17.18 0.99 6.91
CA ALA A 172 -17.48 1.56 5.60
C ALA A 172 -16.22 1.62 4.72
N TYR A 173 -16.32 1.21 3.46
CA TYR A 173 -15.15 1.16 2.56
C TYR A 173 -15.45 1.59 1.13
N LEU A 174 -14.41 2.08 0.46
CA LEU A 174 -14.26 2.17 -0.99
C LEU A 174 -13.12 1.26 -1.41
N GLU A 175 -13.39 0.31 -2.29
CA GLU A 175 -12.38 -0.52 -2.94
C GLU A 175 -12.27 -0.16 -4.42
N ILE A 176 -11.05 -0.08 -4.92
CA ILE A 176 -10.71 0.14 -6.31
C ILE A 176 -9.93 -1.07 -6.79
N ASP A 177 -10.46 -1.77 -7.78
CA ASP A 177 -9.75 -2.81 -8.52
C ASP A 177 -9.09 -2.18 -9.75
N LEU A 178 -7.77 -2.33 -9.86
CA LEU A 178 -6.96 -1.76 -10.93
C LEU A 178 -7.01 -2.61 -12.22
N GLY A 179 -7.67 -3.77 -12.19
CA GLY A 179 -7.83 -4.71 -13.31
C GLY A 179 -6.62 -5.62 -13.55
N GLN A 180 -5.45 -5.27 -13.01
CA GLN A 180 -4.23 -6.07 -13.02
C GLN A 180 -3.27 -5.65 -11.90
N VAL A 181 -2.17 -6.38 -11.73
CA VAL A 181 -1.12 -6.03 -10.77
C VAL A 181 -0.24 -4.91 -11.34
N TYR A 182 -0.03 -3.86 -10.55
CA TYR A 182 0.87 -2.75 -10.85
C TYR A 182 1.94 -2.61 -9.77
N ASN A 183 3.09 -2.04 -10.15
CA ASN A 183 4.06 -1.52 -9.19
C ASN A 183 3.63 -0.10 -8.77
N ILE A 184 3.08 0.03 -7.57
CA ILE A 184 2.47 1.26 -7.08
C ILE A 184 3.55 2.25 -6.61
N GLU A 185 3.54 3.44 -7.18
CA GLU A 185 4.43 4.54 -6.81
C GLU A 185 3.82 5.42 -5.71
N SER A 186 2.52 5.69 -5.83
CA SER A 186 1.76 6.46 -4.84
C SER A 186 0.25 6.28 -4.99
N VAL A 187 -0.47 6.53 -3.91
CA VAL A 187 -1.92 6.72 -3.86
C VAL A 187 -2.19 8.16 -3.45
N ARG A 188 -3.02 8.89 -4.20
CA ARG A 188 -3.50 10.23 -3.84
C ARG A 188 -5.00 10.17 -3.69
N ILE A 189 -5.50 10.66 -2.56
CA ILE A 189 -6.94 10.73 -2.26
C ILE A 189 -7.33 12.20 -2.22
N PHE A 190 -8.33 12.60 -3.02
CA PHE A 190 -8.99 13.89 -2.95
C PHE A 190 -10.19 13.78 -2.02
N ASN A 191 -10.07 14.42 -0.86
CA ASN A 191 -11.11 14.41 0.16
C ASN A 191 -12.26 15.34 -0.25
N ARG A 192 -13.45 15.15 0.32
CA ARG A 192 -14.59 16.03 0.05
C ARG A 192 -14.43 17.37 0.80
N PRO A 193 -14.46 18.52 0.09
CA PRO A 193 -14.35 19.83 0.72
C PRO A 193 -15.42 20.10 1.78
N GLY A 194 -14.99 20.59 2.94
CA GLY A 194 -15.83 20.97 4.08
C GLY A 194 -16.33 19.81 4.95
N PHE A 195 -15.90 18.58 4.65
CA PHE A 195 -16.24 17.36 5.37
C PHE A 195 -15.05 16.40 5.42
N GLU A 196 -13.84 16.98 5.46
CA GLU A 196 -12.59 16.25 5.37
C GLU A 196 -12.37 15.33 6.58
N ASP A 197 -12.87 15.75 7.73
CA ASP A 197 -12.80 15.04 9.01
C ASP A 197 -13.44 13.65 8.97
N ARG A 198 -14.41 13.44 8.08
CA ARG A 198 -15.11 12.16 7.91
C ARG A 198 -14.23 11.03 7.42
N LEU A 199 -13.03 11.30 6.89
CA LEU A 199 -12.07 10.27 6.50
C LEU A 199 -11.01 10.00 7.59
N SER A 200 -11.14 10.62 8.77
CA SER A 200 -10.27 10.33 9.91
C SER A 200 -10.49 8.91 10.43
N ASP A 201 -9.48 8.35 11.09
CA ASP A 201 -9.50 6.97 11.63
C ASP A 201 -9.85 5.90 10.57
N SER A 202 -9.19 6.03 9.41
CA SER A 202 -9.33 5.13 8.29
C SER A 202 -7.99 4.49 7.93
N THR A 203 -8.04 3.32 7.30
CA THR A 203 -6.89 2.64 6.72
C THR A 203 -6.94 2.70 5.20
N VAL A 204 -5.77 2.86 4.57
CA VAL A 204 -5.55 2.60 3.15
C VAL A 204 -4.75 1.32 3.04
N THR A 205 -5.29 0.32 2.37
CA THR A 205 -4.61 -0.96 2.14
C THR A 205 -4.35 -1.19 0.66
N LEU A 206 -3.14 -1.65 0.35
CA LEU A 206 -2.81 -2.23 -0.94
C LEU A 206 -3.01 -3.74 -0.85
N ARG A 207 -3.74 -4.30 -1.82
CA ARG A 207 -4.15 -5.71 -1.78
C ARG A 207 -3.75 -6.48 -3.02
N SER A 208 -3.55 -7.79 -2.83
CA SER A 208 -3.33 -8.73 -3.92
C SER A 208 -4.62 -9.03 -4.70
N PRO A 209 -4.54 -9.73 -5.85
CA PRO A 209 -5.73 -10.16 -6.58
C PRO A 209 -6.65 -11.09 -5.79
N SER A 210 -6.14 -11.76 -4.76
CA SER A 210 -6.91 -12.64 -3.88
C SER A 210 -7.36 -11.96 -2.58
N ASP A 211 -7.37 -10.63 -2.56
CA ASP A 211 -7.77 -9.80 -1.41
C ASP A 211 -6.89 -9.97 -0.17
N GLU A 212 -5.65 -10.39 -0.33
CA GLU A 212 -4.67 -10.35 0.77
C GLU A 212 -4.19 -8.92 0.98
N VAL A 213 -4.16 -8.45 2.23
CA VAL A 213 -3.57 -7.14 2.58
C VAL A 213 -2.06 -7.27 2.55
N LEU A 214 -1.42 -6.52 1.65
CA LEU A 214 0.03 -6.52 1.46
C LEU A 214 0.69 -5.37 2.23
N TYR A 215 0.05 -4.20 2.20
CA TYR A 215 0.54 -2.99 2.86
C TYR A 215 -0.62 -2.20 3.44
N THR A 216 -0.36 -1.48 4.52
CA THR A 216 -1.33 -0.65 5.24
C THR A 216 -0.73 0.72 5.52
N TYR A 217 -1.53 1.76 5.33
CA TYR A 217 -1.26 3.13 5.75
C TYR A 217 -2.44 3.62 6.61
N GLU A 218 -2.12 4.20 7.77
CA GLU A 218 -3.13 4.72 8.71
C GLU A 218 -3.39 6.21 8.45
N ILE A 219 -4.64 6.55 8.13
CA ILE A 219 -5.15 7.93 8.13
C ILE A 219 -5.58 8.26 9.55
N GLY A 220 -4.79 9.12 10.21
CA GLY A 220 -5.10 9.67 11.53
C GLY A 220 -6.19 10.74 11.46
N ASP A 221 -5.82 11.99 11.75
CA ASP A 221 -6.72 13.14 11.62
C ASP A 221 -6.69 13.70 10.19
N ALA A 222 -7.84 13.63 9.50
CA ALA A 222 -8.02 14.14 8.14
C ALA A 222 -8.67 15.53 8.09
N SER A 223 -9.02 16.14 9.23
CA SER A 223 -9.87 17.35 9.31
C SER A 223 -9.32 18.58 8.56
N SER A 224 -8.03 18.59 8.24
CA SER A 224 -7.38 19.69 7.50
C SER A 224 -6.77 19.24 6.17
N LEU A 225 -7.07 18.02 5.73
CA LEU A 225 -6.47 17.39 4.55
C LEU A 225 -7.48 17.38 3.40
N SER A 226 -7.37 18.38 2.51
CA SER A 226 -8.07 18.36 1.22
C SER A 226 -7.57 17.23 0.32
N THR A 227 -6.30 16.86 0.47
CA THR A 227 -5.68 15.73 -0.23
C THR A 227 -4.82 14.93 0.74
N ILE A 228 -4.77 13.62 0.52
CA ILE A 228 -3.89 12.69 1.24
C ILE A 228 -2.98 12.04 0.20
N ASP A 229 -1.70 12.39 0.23
CA ASP A 229 -0.66 11.87 -0.65
C ASP A 229 0.14 10.79 0.08
N ILE A 230 0.04 9.54 -0.38
CA ILE A 230 0.69 8.37 0.19
C ILE A 230 1.69 7.84 -0.83
N SER A 231 2.98 8.03 -0.56
CA SER A 231 4.06 7.52 -1.41
C SER A 231 4.39 6.07 -1.09
N ALA A 232 5.11 5.38 -1.98
CA ALA A 232 5.55 4.02 -1.73
C ALA A 232 6.35 3.86 -0.41
N SER A 233 7.16 4.86 -0.03
CA SER A 233 7.89 4.83 1.24
C SER A 233 7.01 4.99 2.49
N ASP A 234 5.77 5.47 2.35
CA ASP A 234 4.84 5.58 3.48
C ASP A 234 4.18 4.23 3.82
N PHE A 235 4.24 3.25 2.90
CA PHE A 235 3.82 1.87 3.13
C PHE A 235 4.92 0.97 3.70
N ASP A 236 6.15 1.48 3.80
CA ASP A 236 7.28 0.73 4.35
C ASP A 236 7.15 0.62 5.89
N PRO A 237 7.04 -0.60 6.46
CA PRO A 237 6.94 -0.78 7.91
C PRO A 237 8.20 -0.33 8.67
N THR A 238 9.31 -0.10 7.98
CA THR A 238 10.58 0.40 8.54
C THR A 238 10.75 1.91 8.38
N SER A 239 9.87 2.57 7.62
CA SER A 239 9.84 4.03 7.52
C SER A 239 9.43 4.62 8.87
N PRO A 240 10.10 5.67 9.37
CA PRO A 240 9.57 6.43 10.49
C PRO A 240 8.20 6.97 10.09
N SER A 241 7.15 6.47 10.75
CA SER A 241 5.75 6.81 10.50
C SER A 241 5.61 8.31 10.25
N LYS A 242 5.21 8.66 9.03
CA LYS A 242 4.81 10.02 8.64
C LYS A 242 3.35 10.30 8.99
N SER A 243 2.71 9.40 9.74
CA SER A 243 1.33 9.58 10.17
C SER A 243 1.22 10.93 10.88
N PRO A 244 0.24 11.77 10.54
CA PRO A 244 -0.07 12.94 11.34
C PRO A 244 -0.35 12.46 12.77
N SER A 245 0.55 12.80 13.68
CA SER A 245 0.48 12.44 15.09
C SER A 245 -0.89 12.83 15.65
N THR A 246 -1.68 11.83 16.04
CA THR A 246 -2.83 12.03 16.89
C THR A 246 -2.36 12.09 18.34
N SER A 247 -2.78 13.14 19.05
CA SER A 247 -2.87 13.14 20.51
C SER A 247 -4.33 12.91 20.89
N PRO A 248 -4.69 11.83 21.59
CA PRO A 248 -6.01 11.72 22.19
C PRO A 248 -5.92 11.96 23.70
N SER A 249 -6.61 13.00 24.19
CA SER A 249 -7.28 12.92 25.50
C SER A 249 -8.33 14.01 25.62
N LYS A 250 -9.58 13.70 25.25
CA LYS A 250 -10.72 14.27 25.97
C LYS A 250 -11.34 13.15 26.78
N SER A 251 -11.09 13.19 28.09
CA SER A 251 -11.76 12.35 29.07
C SER A 251 -13.28 12.58 29.03
N PRO A 252 -14.12 11.56 29.24
CA PRO A 252 -15.55 11.75 29.43
C PRO A 252 -15.77 12.49 30.75
N THR A 253 -16.35 13.69 30.69
CA THR A 253 -16.82 14.39 31.89
C THR A 253 -18.10 13.69 32.36
N LEU A 254 -18.03 13.03 33.51
CA LEU A 254 -19.20 12.47 34.20
C LEU A 254 -20.16 13.60 34.59
N SER A 255 -21.39 13.55 34.08
CA SER A 255 -22.50 14.37 34.55
C SER A 255 -22.86 14.01 36.00
N PRO A 256 -23.10 14.97 36.91
CA PRO A 256 -23.58 14.66 38.24
C PRO A 256 -25.08 14.32 38.21
N SER A 257 -25.43 13.21 38.86
CA SER A 257 -26.79 12.77 39.11
C SER A 257 -27.56 13.81 39.94
N VAL A 258 -28.65 14.34 39.41
CA VAL A 258 -29.59 15.15 40.19
C VAL A 258 -30.44 14.21 41.04
N SER A 259 -30.25 14.30 42.36
CA SER A 259 -31.13 13.67 43.36
C SER A 259 -32.42 14.47 43.46
N VAL A 260 -33.55 13.85 43.11
CA VAL A 260 -34.89 14.40 43.34
C VAL A 260 -35.27 14.07 44.78
N GLY A 261 -35.17 15.06 45.67
CA GLY A 261 -35.69 15.00 47.03
C GLY A 261 -37.15 15.42 47.06
N PHE A 262 -38.01 14.52 47.54
CA PHE A 262 -39.37 14.80 47.97
C PHE A 262 -39.38 15.84 49.10
N LEU A 263 -40.27 16.83 49.01
CA LEU A 263 -41.22 17.26 50.04
C LEU A 263 -42.35 18.06 49.40
#